data_AF-Q0VJB6-F1
#
_entry.id   AF-Q0VJB6-F1
#
_cell.length_a   1.000
_cell.length_b   1.000
_cell.length_c   1.000
_cell.angle_alpha   90.00
_cell.angle_beta   90.00
_cell.angle_gamma   90.00
#
_symmetry.space_group_name_H-M   'P 1'
#
loop_
_entity.id
_entity.type
_entity.pdbx_description
1 polymer ?
#
loop_
_entity_poly.entity_id
_entity_poly.type
_entity_poly.pdbx_seq_one_letter_code
_entity_poly.pdbx_strand_id
1 'polypeptide(L)'
;TLCFFRFWLGFGIGGDYPLSATIMSEYANKKTRGAFIAAVFAMQGFGILGGGLVAIIVSAAFKSKYDAPAYEIDPNGSTVPQADFVWRIILMFGALPAALTYYWRMKMPETARYTALVAKNAKQAASDMSKVLQVELEAEQEKVEQFVEKDSNSFGLFSKEFARRHGLHLLGTTTTWFLLDIAFYSQNLFQKDIFTGIGWIPAAKTMNALEEVYRIARTQTLIALCS
;
A
#
# COMPACT_ATOMS: atom_id res chain seq x y z
N THR A 1 -23.83 1.40 -4.68
CA THR A 1 -23.18 2.48 -3.92
C THR A 1 -21.75 2.13 -3.48
N LEU A 2 -21.47 0.94 -2.92
CA LEU A 2 -20.12 0.59 -2.45
C LEU A 2 -19.06 0.56 -3.58
N CYS A 3 -19.40 0.08 -4.78
CA CYS A 3 -18.48 0.04 -5.92
C CYS A 3 -17.96 1.42 -6.34
N PHE A 4 -18.82 2.46 -6.26
CA PHE A 4 -18.44 3.84 -6.57
C PHE A 4 -17.37 4.35 -5.60
N PHE A 5 -17.56 4.14 -4.29
CA PHE A 5 -16.56 4.51 -3.28
C PHE A 5 -15.27 3.69 -3.40
N ARG A 6 -15.37 2.40 -3.75
CA ARG A 6 -14.19 1.56 -4.00
C ARG A 6 -13.40 1.99 -5.24
N PHE A 7 -14.08 2.48 -6.28
CA PHE A 7 -13.41 3.04 -7.45
C PHE A 7 -12.57 4.26 -7.09
N TRP A 8 -13.13 5.22 -6.34
CA TRP A 8 -12.39 6.40 -5.88
C TRP A 8 -11.27 6.08 -4.90
N LEU A 9 -11.49 5.10 -4.00
CA LEU A 9 -10.42 4.57 -3.16
C LEU A 9 -9.28 4.00 -4.01
N GLY A 10 -9.61 3.21 -5.04
CA GLY A 10 -8.63 2.64 -5.97
C GLY A 10 -7.88 3.71 -6.75
N PHE A 11 -8.57 4.75 -7.23
CA PHE A 11 -7.96 5.89 -7.90
C PHE A 11 -6.95 6.61 -7.00
N GLY A 12 -7.31 6.87 -5.73
CA GLY A 12 -6.41 7.49 -4.75
C GLY A 12 -5.17 6.64 -4.47
N ILE A 13 -5.35 5.34 -4.22
CA ILE A 13 -4.23 4.41 -3.99
C ILE A 13 -3.32 4.35 -5.22
N GLY A 14 -3.89 4.31 -6.43
CA GLY A 14 -3.14 4.26 -7.69
C GLY A 14 -2.30 5.51 -7.97
N GLY A 15 -2.72 6.68 -7.48
CA GLY A 15 -1.90 7.90 -7.53
C GLY A 15 -0.78 7.91 -6.49
N ASP A 16 -1.07 7.47 -5.27
CA ASP A 16 -0.14 7.52 -4.15
C ASP A 16 1.03 6.53 -4.28
N TYR A 17 0.75 5.35 -4.83
CA TYR A 17 1.69 4.25 -4.94
C TYR A 17 2.95 4.58 -5.77
N PRO A 18 2.85 5.04 -7.04
CA PRO A 18 4.03 5.43 -7.82
C PRO A 18 4.72 6.68 -7.28
N LEU A 19 3.97 7.64 -6.71
CA LEU A 19 4.55 8.85 -6.12
C LEU A 19 5.44 8.52 -4.92
N SER A 20 4.98 7.66 -4.03
CA SER A 20 5.73 7.21 -2.84
C SER A 20 7.04 6.53 -3.24
N ALA A 21 6.99 5.65 -4.24
CA ALA A 21 8.15 4.97 -4.76
C ALA A 21 9.17 5.96 -5.32
N THR A 22 8.73 6.94 -6.11
CA THR A 22 9.61 7.98 -6.67
C THR A 22 10.26 8.82 -5.57
N ILE A 23 9.48 9.35 -4.63
CA ILE A 23 9.98 10.20 -3.53
C ILE A 23 11.06 9.47 -2.72
N MET A 24 10.78 8.24 -2.28
CA MET A 24 11.75 7.43 -1.53
C MET A 24 13.04 7.19 -2.33
N SER A 25 12.89 6.98 -3.62
CA SER A 25 14.01 6.71 -4.52
C SER A 25 14.90 7.92 -4.77
N GLU A 26 14.37 9.13 -4.61
CA GLU A 26 15.09 10.41 -4.72
C GLU A 26 15.77 10.81 -3.42
N TYR A 27 15.19 10.48 -2.26
CA TYR A 27 15.82 10.71 -0.96
C TYR A 27 16.92 9.68 -0.60
N ALA A 28 16.88 8.48 -1.18
CA ALA A 28 17.81 7.42 -0.82
C ALA A 28 19.14 7.44 -1.63
N ASN A 29 20.26 7.30 -0.93
CA ASN A 29 21.59 7.12 -1.54
C ASN A 29 21.66 5.85 -2.39
N LYS A 30 22.42 5.88 -3.50
CA LYS A 30 22.56 4.75 -4.46
C LYS A 30 22.87 3.39 -3.82
N LYS A 31 23.62 3.37 -2.72
CA LYS A 31 24.03 2.14 -2.01
C LYS A 31 22.93 1.53 -1.14
N THR A 32 22.04 2.34 -0.57
CA THR A 32 21.00 1.90 0.39
C THR A 32 19.58 1.95 -0.18
N ARG A 33 19.41 2.52 -1.38
CA ARG A 33 18.12 2.67 -2.06
C ARG A 33 17.31 1.37 -2.14
N GLY A 34 17.95 0.23 -2.44
CA GLY A 34 17.25 -1.06 -2.47
C GLY A 34 16.67 -1.48 -1.12
N ALA A 35 17.44 -1.30 -0.03
CA ALA A 35 17.00 -1.63 1.32
C ALA A 35 15.88 -0.70 1.81
N PHE A 36 15.97 0.60 1.52
CA PHE A 36 14.90 1.55 1.86
C PHE A 36 13.61 1.26 1.09
N ILE A 37 13.69 0.95 -0.21
CA ILE A 37 12.53 0.54 -0.99
C ILE A 37 11.94 -0.74 -0.39
N ALA A 38 12.75 -1.77 -0.14
CA ALA A 38 12.27 -3.02 0.48
C ALA A 38 11.60 -2.80 1.84
N ALA A 39 12.14 -1.90 2.68
CA ALA A 39 11.53 -1.54 3.95
C ALA A 39 10.14 -0.88 3.78
N VAL A 40 9.97 -0.01 2.77
CA VAL A 40 8.65 0.57 2.44
C VAL A 40 7.67 -0.51 1.98
N PHE A 41 8.11 -1.47 1.15
CA PHE A 41 7.25 -2.59 0.76
C PHE A 41 6.89 -3.50 1.95
N ALA A 42 7.81 -3.70 2.90
CA ALA A 42 7.54 -4.47 4.12
C ALA A 42 6.46 -3.84 5.00
N MET A 43 6.22 -2.53 4.92
CA MET A 43 5.11 -1.85 5.63
C MET A 43 3.73 -2.39 5.22
N GLN A 44 3.60 -2.98 4.02
CA GLN A 44 2.38 -3.67 3.62
C GLN A 44 2.02 -4.82 4.57
N GLY A 45 3.02 -5.60 5.00
CA GLY A 45 2.83 -6.71 5.94
C GLY A 45 2.32 -6.23 7.30
N PHE A 46 2.89 -5.13 7.82
CA PHE A 46 2.39 -4.49 9.05
C PHE A 46 0.95 -4.00 8.91
N GLY A 47 0.57 -3.50 7.73
CA GLY A 47 -0.82 -3.14 7.41
C GLY A 47 -1.77 -4.34 7.47
N ILE A 48 -1.37 -5.48 6.90
CA ILE A 48 -2.14 -6.74 6.95
C ILE A 48 -2.29 -7.22 8.40
N LEU A 49 -1.21 -7.22 9.18
CA LEU A 49 -1.23 -7.60 10.59
C LEU A 49 -2.11 -6.67 11.43
N GLY A 50 -2.00 -5.35 11.24
CA GLY A 50 -2.82 -4.37 11.93
C GLY A 50 -4.31 -4.51 11.61
N GLY A 51 -4.65 -4.66 10.32
CA GLY A 51 -6.02 -4.89 9.87
C GLY A 51 -6.59 -6.21 10.40
N GLY A 52 -5.80 -7.28 10.37
CA GLY A 52 -6.14 -8.58 10.93
C GLY A 52 -6.39 -8.53 12.44
N LEU A 53 -5.53 -7.86 13.20
CA LEU A 53 -5.68 -7.68 14.65
C LEU A 53 -6.98 -6.93 14.99
N VAL A 54 -7.26 -5.81 14.30
CA VAL A 54 -8.50 -5.04 14.51
C VAL A 54 -9.71 -5.91 14.16
N ALA A 55 -9.68 -6.64 13.05
CA ALA A 55 -10.76 -7.53 12.66
C ALA A 55 -11.00 -8.65 13.69
N ILE A 56 -9.95 -9.25 14.26
CA ILE A 56 -10.04 -10.25 15.33
C ILE A 56 -10.69 -9.66 16.58
N ILE A 57 -10.21 -8.50 17.05
CA ILE A 57 -10.72 -7.85 18.28
C ILE A 57 -12.20 -7.48 18.13
N VAL A 58 -12.56 -6.80 17.02
CA VAL A 58 -13.94 -6.35 16.78
C VAL A 58 -14.86 -7.55 16.59
N SER A 59 -14.47 -8.56 15.81
CA SER A 59 -15.31 -9.74 15.57
C SER A 59 -15.48 -10.57 16.84
N ALA A 60 -14.44 -10.73 17.65
CA ALA A 60 -14.52 -11.43 18.94
C ALA A 60 -15.44 -10.72 19.93
N ALA A 61 -15.35 -9.38 20.02
CA ALA A 61 -16.21 -8.58 20.90
C ALA A 61 -17.69 -8.67 20.51
N PHE A 62 -17.99 -8.62 19.21
CA PHE A 62 -19.38 -8.74 18.73
C PHE A 62 -19.91 -10.18 18.86
N LYS A 63 -19.08 -11.19 18.56
CA LYS A 63 -19.44 -12.60 18.75
C LYS A 63 -19.75 -12.93 20.21
N SER A 64 -18.97 -12.39 21.16
CA SER A 64 -19.21 -12.63 22.60
C SER A 64 -20.52 -12.02 23.11
N LYS A 65 -21.06 -11.01 22.43
CA LYS A 65 -22.24 -10.26 22.86
C LYS A 65 -23.51 -10.67 22.12
N TYR A 66 -23.37 -11.14 20.88
CA TYR A 66 -24.47 -11.54 20.01
C TYR A 66 -24.21 -12.95 19.50
N ASP A 67 -24.84 -13.93 20.15
CA ASP A 67 -24.79 -15.31 19.68
C ASP A 67 -25.76 -15.47 18.50
N ALA A 68 -25.28 -16.06 17.42
CA ALA A 68 -26.01 -16.17 16.16
C ALA A 68 -25.92 -17.60 15.64
N PRO A 69 -27.03 -18.18 15.15
CA PRO A 69 -27.03 -19.54 14.63
C PRO A 69 -26.20 -19.66 13.35
N ALA A 70 -25.75 -20.88 13.05
CA ALA A 70 -25.05 -21.18 11.80
C ALA A 70 -25.95 -20.89 10.59
N TYR A 71 -25.32 -20.54 9.46
CA TYR A 71 -26.03 -20.18 8.23
C TYR A 71 -26.99 -21.26 7.73
N GLU A 72 -26.67 -22.55 7.95
CA GLU A 72 -27.56 -23.69 7.63
C GLU A 72 -28.85 -23.76 8.45
N ILE A 73 -28.84 -23.24 9.68
CA ILE A 73 -29.97 -23.36 10.61
C ILE A 73 -30.97 -22.22 10.37
N ASP A 74 -30.47 -21.00 10.25
CA ASP A 74 -31.28 -19.82 9.91
C ASP A 74 -30.44 -18.82 9.10
N PRO A 75 -30.58 -18.80 7.77
CA PRO A 75 -29.85 -17.86 6.91
C PRO A 75 -30.08 -16.39 7.26
N ASN A 76 -31.29 -16.04 7.72
CA ASN A 76 -31.65 -14.66 8.04
C ASN A 76 -31.15 -14.26 9.43
N GLY A 77 -31.19 -15.17 10.41
CA GLY A 77 -30.66 -14.99 11.76
C GLY A 77 -29.14 -15.11 11.87
N SER A 78 -28.48 -15.76 10.91
CA SER A 78 -27.02 -15.94 10.90
C SER A 78 -26.25 -14.66 10.62
N THR A 79 -26.91 -13.69 9.98
CA THR A 79 -26.36 -12.35 9.73
C THR A 79 -27.03 -11.37 10.68
N VAL A 80 -26.56 -11.30 11.91
CA VAL A 80 -27.09 -10.35 12.89
C VAL A 80 -26.99 -8.92 12.35
N PRO A 81 -28.02 -8.06 12.51
CA PRO A 81 -27.96 -6.66 12.05
C PRO A 81 -26.71 -5.91 12.55
N GLN A 82 -26.20 -6.34 13.71
CA GLN A 82 -24.99 -5.80 14.33
C GLN A 82 -23.70 -6.12 13.57
N ALA A 83 -23.70 -7.12 12.69
CA ALA A 83 -22.57 -7.44 11.82
C ALA A 83 -22.29 -6.30 10.81
N ASP A 84 -23.31 -5.49 10.47
CA ASP A 84 -23.11 -4.29 9.65
C ASP A 84 -22.21 -3.26 10.36
N PHE A 85 -22.22 -3.19 11.68
CA PHE A 85 -21.31 -2.32 12.42
C PHE A 85 -19.87 -2.84 12.41
N VAL A 86 -19.65 -4.15 12.33
CA VAL A 86 -18.31 -4.75 12.38
C VAL A 86 -17.45 -4.26 11.22
N TRP A 87 -17.92 -4.38 9.98
CA TRP A 87 -17.16 -3.93 8.81
C TRP A 87 -16.98 -2.41 8.79
N ARG A 88 -17.98 -1.65 9.25
CA ARG A 88 -17.89 -0.18 9.37
C ARG A 88 -16.82 0.23 10.37
N ILE A 89 -16.80 -0.38 11.55
CA ILE A 89 -15.80 -0.10 12.59
C ILE A 89 -14.41 -0.43 12.05
N ILE A 90 -14.23 -1.59 11.43
CA ILE A 90 -12.93 -1.99 10.84
C ILE A 90 -12.47 -0.96 9.79
N LEU A 91 -13.35 -0.51 8.89
CA LEU A 91 -13.01 0.54 7.92
C LEU A 91 -12.70 1.89 8.58
N MET A 92 -13.44 2.28 9.63
CA MET A 92 -13.19 3.53 10.37
C MET A 92 -11.83 3.51 11.08
N PHE A 93 -11.43 2.36 11.64
CA PHE A 93 -10.08 2.19 12.17
C PHE A 93 -9.01 2.33 11.09
N GLY A 94 -9.27 1.86 9.86
CA GLY A 94 -8.39 2.07 8.71
C GLY A 94 -8.29 3.53 8.25
N ALA A 95 -9.29 4.36 8.53
CA ALA A 95 -9.25 5.79 8.20
C ALA A 95 -8.29 6.60 9.10
N LEU A 96 -8.01 6.13 10.34
CA LEU A 96 -7.09 6.79 11.26
C LEU A 96 -5.65 6.88 10.74
N PRO A 97 -4.98 5.78 10.33
CA PRO A 97 -3.64 5.88 9.77
C PRO A 97 -3.64 6.67 8.45
N ALA A 98 -4.70 6.57 7.64
CA ALA A 98 -4.81 7.36 6.40
C ALA A 98 -4.86 8.87 6.67
N ALA A 99 -5.64 9.31 7.66
CA ALA A 99 -5.69 10.72 8.07
C ALA A 99 -4.35 11.21 8.63
N LEU A 100 -3.66 10.36 9.39
CA LEU A 100 -2.33 10.64 9.91
C LEU A 100 -1.29 10.78 8.79
N THR A 101 -1.33 9.88 7.80
CA THR A 101 -0.50 9.98 6.59
C THR A 101 -0.78 11.26 5.81
N TYR A 102 -2.05 11.64 5.66
CA TYR A 102 -2.42 12.91 5.02
C TYR A 102 -1.80 14.11 5.74
N TYR A 103 -1.94 14.17 7.07
CA TYR A 103 -1.35 15.23 7.89
C TYR A 103 0.18 15.31 7.75
N TRP A 104 0.87 14.17 7.76
CA TRP A 104 2.32 14.15 7.58
C TRP A 104 2.75 14.47 6.15
N ARG A 105 2.01 14.02 5.14
CA ARG A 105 2.26 14.39 3.73
C ARG A 105 2.15 15.88 3.51
N MET A 106 1.16 16.55 4.10
CA MET A 106 1.03 18.01 4.00
C MET A 106 2.21 18.77 4.61
N LYS A 107 2.98 18.14 5.50
CA LYS A 107 4.15 18.73 6.15
C LYS A 107 5.48 18.32 5.52
N MET A 108 5.49 17.33 4.62
CA MET A 108 6.72 16.92 3.97
C MET A 108 7.13 17.97 2.93
N PRO A 109 8.37 18.47 2.97
CA PRO A 109 8.90 19.28 1.89
C PRO A 109 9.03 18.43 0.62
N GLU A 110 8.87 19.07 -0.55
CA GLU A 110 9.07 18.42 -1.84
C GLU A 110 10.51 17.90 -2.00
N THR A 111 10.70 16.88 -2.84
CA THR A 111 12.05 16.34 -3.09
C THR A 111 12.93 17.42 -3.72
N ALA A 112 14.16 17.55 -3.21
CA ALA A 112 15.09 18.56 -3.69
C ALA A 112 15.47 18.40 -5.16
N ARG A 113 15.37 17.17 -5.69
CA ARG A 113 15.53 16.90 -7.10
C ARG A 113 14.39 17.50 -7.94
N TYR A 114 13.15 17.43 -7.45
CA TYR A 114 12.01 18.13 -8.07
C TYR A 114 12.17 19.66 -7.95
N THR A 115 12.51 20.17 -6.78
CA THR A 115 12.69 21.61 -6.57
C THR A 115 13.86 22.19 -7.39
N ALA A 116 14.95 21.43 -7.56
CA ALA A 116 16.10 21.84 -8.36
C ALA A 116 15.87 21.71 -9.87
N LEU A 117 15.29 20.59 -10.34
CA LEU A 117 15.16 20.30 -11.78
C LEU A 117 13.86 20.83 -12.41
N VAL A 118 12.75 20.86 -11.65
CA VAL A 118 11.42 21.22 -12.15
C VAL A 118 11.00 22.62 -11.73
N ALA A 119 11.14 22.96 -10.44
CA ALA A 119 10.81 24.30 -9.96
C ALA A 119 11.90 25.34 -10.28
N LYS A 120 13.06 24.90 -10.81
CA LYS A 120 14.25 25.73 -11.13
C LYS A 120 14.69 26.65 -9.98
N ASN A 121 14.45 26.24 -8.74
CA ASN A 121 14.67 27.10 -7.57
C ASN A 121 15.70 26.47 -6.62
N ALA A 122 16.98 26.57 -7.01
CA ALA A 122 18.10 25.94 -6.31
C ALA A 122 18.24 26.33 -4.83
N LYS A 123 17.83 27.56 -4.46
CA LYS A 123 17.85 28.04 -3.07
C LYS A 123 16.85 27.31 -2.18
N GLN A 124 15.66 27.02 -2.70
CA GLN A 124 14.63 26.27 -1.95
C GLN A 124 14.99 24.77 -1.87
N ALA A 125 15.57 24.21 -2.93
CA ALA A 125 16.11 22.84 -2.93
C ALA A 125 17.22 22.64 -1.88
N ALA A 126 18.15 23.61 -1.75
CA ALA A 126 19.20 23.56 -0.73
C ALA A 126 18.65 23.67 0.69
N SER A 127 17.66 24.56 0.93
CA SER A 127 16.93 24.69 2.20
C SER A 127 16.23 23.40 2.62
N ASP A 128 15.51 22.78 1.68
CA ASP A 128 14.70 21.60 1.96
C ASP A 128 15.58 20.35 2.15
N MET A 129 16.72 20.26 1.44
CA MET A 129 17.75 19.24 1.72
C MET A 129 18.44 19.46 3.06
N SER A 130 18.78 20.70 3.42
CA SER A 130 19.41 21.00 4.70
C SER A 130 18.54 20.56 5.88
N LYS A 131 17.22 20.75 5.78
CA LYS A 131 16.25 20.29 6.79
C LYS A 131 16.15 18.77 6.88
N VAL A 132 16.28 18.05 5.77
CA VAL A 132 16.13 16.58 5.73
C VAL A 132 17.44 15.85 6.02
N LEU A 133 18.58 16.39 5.59
CA LEU A 133 19.91 15.77 5.72
C LEU A 133 20.75 16.31 6.88
N GLN A 134 20.32 17.37 7.57
CA GLN A 134 21.09 18.05 8.63
C GLN A 134 22.54 18.42 8.21
N VAL A 135 22.71 18.83 6.95
CA VAL A 135 23.98 19.34 6.42
C VAL A 135 23.72 20.69 5.77
N GLU A 136 24.52 21.71 6.10
CA GLU A 136 24.53 22.99 5.37
C GLU A 136 25.09 22.74 3.97
N LEU A 137 24.23 22.83 2.96
CA LEU A 137 24.61 22.75 1.56
C LEU A 137 24.59 24.17 0.98
N GLU A 138 25.76 24.68 0.59
CA GLU A 138 25.87 25.93 -0.16
C GLU A 138 25.24 25.77 -1.55
N ALA A 139 24.38 26.72 -1.93
CA ALA A 139 23.63 26.70 -3.17
C ALA A 139 24.50 27.09 -4.38
N GLU A 140 25.17 26.12 -5.01
CA GLU A 140 25.85 26.33 -6.29
C GLU A 140 24.88 26.20 -7.47
N GLN A 141 24.15 27.29 -7.71
CA GLN A 141 23.10 27.44 -8.73
C GLN A 141 23.60 27.10 -10.16
N GLU A 142 24.83 27.53 -10.50
CA GLU A 142 25.44 27.30 -11.83
C GLU A 142 25.79 25.83 -12.09
N LYS A 143 26.20 25.06 -11.06
CA LYS A 143 26.51 23.63 -11.26
C LYS A 143 25.23 22.85 -11.51
N VAL A 144 24.14 23.18 -10.83
CA VAL A 144 22.83 22.55 -11.05
C VAL A 144 22.33 22.82 -12.48
N GLU A 145 22.43 24.06 -12.97
CA GLU A 145 22.05 24.41 -14.35
C GLU A 145 22.89 23.68 -15.41
N GLN A 146 24.21 23.58 -15.21
CA GLN A 146 25.10 22.82 -16.10
C GLN A 146 24.84 21.30 -16.06
N PHE A 147 24.45 20.74 -14.91
CA PHE A 147 24.03 19.34 -14.82
C PHE A 147 22.68 19.11 -15.53
N VAL A 148 21.73 20.05 -15.44
CA VAL A 148 20.43 19.97 -16.13
C VAL A 148 20.60 19.99 -17.65
N GLU A 149 21.45 20.87 -18.17
CA GLU A 149 21.72 20.94 -19.62
C GLU A 149 22.42 19.68 -20.14
N LYS A 150 23.36 19.11 -19.38
CA LYS A 150 24.11 17.89 -19.79
C LYS A 150 23.31 16.59 -19.68
N ASP A 151 22.42 16.45 -18.70
CA ASP A 151 21.64 15.21 -18.45
C ASP A 151 20.20 15.26 -18.97
N SER A 152 19.80 16.34 -19.66
CA SER A 152 18.54 16.36 -20.42
C SER A 152 18.65 15.40 -21.62
N ASN A 153 18.44 14.11 -21.35
CA ASN A 153 18.22 13.10 -22.36
C ASN A 153 17.05 13.57 -23.24
N SER A 154 17.36 14.17 -24.39
CA SER A 154 16.40 14.83 -25.30
C SER A 154 15.58 13.84 -26.14
N PHE A 155 15.39 12.61 -25.64
CA PHE A 155 14.58 11.60 -26.30
C PHE A 155 13.18 11.52 -25.67
N GLY A 156 12.15 11.51 -26.53
CA GLY A 156 10.78 11.28 -26.09
C GLY A 156 10.54 9.86 -25.58
N LEU A 157 9.49 9.67 -24.77
CA LEU A 157 9.09 8.37 -24.18
C LEU A 157 8.88 7.26 -25.23
N PHE A 158 8.43 7.62 -26.44
CA PHE A 158 8.21 6.69 -27.55
C PHE A 158 9.36 6.67 -28.58
N SER A 159 10.50 7.26 -28.25
CA SER A 159 11.66 7.27 -29.15
C SER A 159 12.33 5.89 -29.23
N LYS A 160 12.91 5.59 -30.40
CA LYS A 160 13.77 4.40 -30.59
C LYS A 160 14.96 4.41 -29.63
N GLU A 161 15.45 5.58 -29.21
CA GLU A 161 16.54 5.69 -28.24
C GLU A 161 16.13 5.24 -26.84
N PHE A 162 14.91 5.60 -26.40
CA PHE A 162 14.34 5.12 -25.15
C PHE A 162 14.15 3.59 -25.18
N ALA A 163 13.56 3.07 -26.27
CA ALA A 163 13.37 1.63 -26.43
C ALA A 163 14.68 0.85 -26.43
N ARG A 164 15.74 1.38 -27.08
CA ARG A 164 17.05 0.73 -27.10
C ARG A 164 17.74 0.73 -25.73
N ARG A 165 17.60 1.81 -24.96
CA ARG A 165 18.31 2.01 -23.69
C ARG A 165 17.59 1.41 -22.49
N HIS A 166 16.26 1.49 -22.47
CA HIS A 166 15.42 1.10 -21.34
C HIS A 166 14.42 -0.01 -21.67
N GLY A 167 14.19 -0.35 -22.94
CA GLY A 167 13.15 -1.30 -23.35
C GLY A 167 13.32 -2.70 -22.77
N LEU A 168 14.55 -3.23 -22.70
CA LEU A 168 14.80 -4.55 -22.11
C LEU A 168 14.55 -4.55 -20.59
N HIS A 169 15.01 -3.49 -19.89
CA HIS A 169 14.76 -3.34 -18.45
C HIS A 169 13.27 -3.14 -18.16
N LEU A 170 12.56 -2.38 -19.00
CA LEU A 170 11.13 -2.16 -18.88
C LEU A 170 10.36 -3.46 -19.11
N LEU A 171 10.68 -4.23 -20.14
CA LEU A 171 10.04 -5.52 -20.41
C LEU A 171 10.30 -6.53 -19.29
N GLY A 172 11.54 -6.62 -18.80
CA GLY A 172 11.87 -7.48 -17.67
C GLY A 172 11.08 -7.11 -16.41
N THR A 173 11.11 -5.84 -16.02
CA THR A 173 10.41 -5.36 -14.81
C THR A 173 8.89 -5.48 -14.92
N THR A 174 8.29 -5.10 -16.05
CA THR A 174 6.83 -5.24 -16.27
C THR A 174 6.38 -6.69 -16.26
N THR A 175 7.14 -7.61 -16.86
CA THR A 175 6.79 -9.04 -16.90
C THR A 175 6.89 -9.66 -15.50
N THR A 176 7.97 -9.40 -14.77
CA THR A 176 8.13 -9.89 -13.40
C THR A 176 7.03 -9.34 -12.48
N TRP A 177 6.71 -8.05 -12.60
CA TRP A 177 5.65 -7.43 -11.82
C TRP A 177 4.28 -8.02 -12.16
N PHE A 178 3.98 -8.20 -13.44
CA PHE A 178 2.73 -8.78 -13.91
C PHE A 178 2.51 -10.20 -13.38
N LEU A 179 3.53 -11.07 -13.46
CA LEU A 179 3.43 -12.43 -12.95
C LEU A 179 3.29 -12.46 -11.42
N LEU A 180 4.00 -11.57 -10.72
CA LEU A 180 3.88 -11.41 -9.27
C LEU A 180 2.47 -10.99 -8.87
N ASP A 181 1.88 -10.01 -9.55
CA ASP A 181 0.53 -9.53 -9.28
C ASP A 181 -0.52 -10.63 -9.51
N ILE A 182 -0.39 -11.43 -10.58
CA ILE A 182 -1.29 -12.58 -10.80
C ILE A 182 -1.26 -13.52 -9.61
N ALA A 183 -0.08 -13.95 -9.18
CA ALA A 183 0.05 -14.89 -8.06
C ALA A 183 -0.45 -14.26 -6.75
N PHE A 184 -0.02 -13.02 -6.45
CA PHE A 184 -0.31 -12.34 -5.20
C PHE A 184 -1.81 -12.04 -5.04
N TYR A 185 -2.45 -11.43 -6.04
CA TYR A 185 -3.87 -11.10 -5.94
C TYR A 185 -4.77 -12.33 -6.03
N SER A 186 -4.40 -13.34 -6.84
CA SER A 186 -5.17 -14.59 -6.88
C SER A 186 -5.13 -15.31 -5.54
N GLN A 187 -3.96 -15.39 -4.90
CA GLN A 187 -3.83 -15.98 -3.58
C GLN A 187 -4.69 -15.25 -2.55
N ASN A 188 -4.67 -13.91 -2.54
CA ASN A 188 -5.48 -13.12 -1.61
C ASN A 188 -6.99 -13.25 -1.86
N LEU A 189 -7.42 -13.32 -3.13
CA LEU A 189 -8.85 -13.42 -3.49
C LEU A 189 -9.43 -14.80 -3.18
N PHE A 190 -8.70 -15.87 -3.52
CA PHE A 190 -9.14 -17.26 -3.30
C PHE A 190 -8.72 -17.81 -1.94
N GLN A 191 -8.14 -16.97 -1.08
CA GLN A 191 -7.62 -17.39 0.22
C GLN A 191 -8.67 -18.13 1.07
N LYS A 192 -9.90 -17.61 1.10
CA LYS A 192 -11.00 -18.25 1.86
C LYS A 192 -11.31 -19.64 1.33
N ASP A 193 -11.30 -19.82 0.01
CA ASP A 193 -11.67 -21.06 -0.66
C ASP A 193 -10.55 -22.09 -0.49
N ILE A 194 -9.29 -21.65 -0.55
CA ILE A 194 -8.10 -22.46 -0.26
C ILE A 194 -8.12 -22.95 1.19
N PHE A 195 -8.34 -22.07 2.17
CA PHE A 195 -8.37 -22.46 3.59
C PHE A 195 -9.53 -23.40 3.92
N THR A 196 -10.67 -23.22 3.25
CA THR A 196 -11.82 -24.12 3.38
C THR A 196 -11.51 -25.49 2.75
N GLY A 197 -10.90 -25.51 1.56
CA GLY A 197 -10.54 -26.75 0.85
C GLY A 197 -9.47 -27.59 1.56
N ILE A 198 -8.53 -26.95 2.27
CA ILE A 198 -7.49 -27.62 3.07
C ILE A 198 -8.06 -28.10 4.44
N GLY A 199 -9.26 -27.68 4.82
CA GLY A 199 -9.89 -28.04 6.10
C GLY A 199 -9.39 -27.23 7.30
N TRP A 200 -8.69 -26.11 7.07
CA TRP A 200 -8.27 -25.19 8.12
C TRP A 200 -9.42 -24.33 8.65
N ILE A 201 -10.40 -24.02 7.80
CA ILE A 201 -11.62 -23.29 8.16
C ILE A 201 -12.82 -24.16 7.78
N PRO A 202 -13.86 -24.29 8.64
CA PRO A 202 -15.10 -24.98 8.27
C PRO A 202 -15.77 -24.33 7.06
N ALA A 203 -16.65 -25.06 6.37
CA ALA A 203 -17.44 -24.49 5.30
C ALA A 203 -18.28 -23.30 5.80
N ALA A 204 -18.37 -22.23 5.03
CA ALA A 204 -19.12 -21.01 5.42
C ALA A 204 -20.56 -21.31 5.88
N LYS A 205 -21.17 -22.36 5.31
CA LYS A 205 -22.51 -22.84 5.66
C LYS A 205 -22.67 -23.26 7.14
N THR A 206 -21.62 -23.75 7.77
CA THR A 206 -21.65 -24.24 9.16
C THR A 206 -21.31 -23.16 10.18
N MET A 207 -21.03 -21.94 9.74
CA MET A 207 -20.62 -20.82 10.59
C MET A 207 -21.61 -19.66 10.49
N ASN A 208 -21.57 -18.77 11.48
CA ASN A 208 -22.23 -17.48 11.38
C ASN A 208 -21.27 -16.44 10.79
N ALA A 209 -21.80 -15.31 10.31
CA ALA A 209 -20.98 -14.30 9.62
C ALA A 209 -19.85 -13.73 10.50
N LEU A 210 -20.08 -13.58 11.81
CA LEU A 210 -19.09 -13.07 12.76
C LEU A 210 -17.96 -14.08 13.02
N GLU A 211 -18.30 -15.36 13.09
CA GLU A 211 -17.36 -16.47 13.27
C GLU A 211 -16.52 -16.69 12.02
N GLU A 212 -17.13 -16.58 10.83
CA GLU A 212 -16.41 -16.64 9.56
C GLU A 212 -15.35 -15.54 9.49
N VAL A 213 -15.73 -14.28 9.77
CA VAL A 213 -14.78 -13.15 9.78
C VAL A 213 -13.68 -13.35 10.82
N TYR A 214 -14.03 -13.80 12.04
CA TYR A 214 -13.05 -14.06 13.09
C TYR A 214 -12.03 -15.14 12.70
N ARG A 215 -12.49 -16.27 12.15
CA ARG A 215 -11.61 -17.37 11.75
C ARG A 215 -10.72 -17.00 10.57
N ILE A 216 -11.28 -16.35 9.54
CA ILE A 216 -10.50 -15.90 8.39
C ILE A 216 -9.44 -14.89 8.84
N ALA A 217 -9.82 -13.88 9.63
CA ALA A 217 -8.89 -12.87 10.13
C ALA A 217 -7.78 -13.47 11.00
N ARG A 218 -8.12 -14.42 11.88
CA ARG A 218 -7.15 -15.14 12.71
C ARG A 218 -6.15 -15.92 11.87
N THR A 219 -6.63 -16.72 10.92
CA THR A 219 -5.76 -17.53 10.05
C THR A 219 -4.86 -16.65 9.20
N GLN A 220 -5.40 -15.59 8.60
CA GLN A 220 -4.60 -14.64 7.81
C GLN A 220 -3.54 -13.93 8.65
N THR A 221 -3.89 -13.47 9.85
CA THR A 221 -2.94 -12.80 10.76
C THR A 221 -1.83 -13.75 11.19
N LEU A 222 -2.17 -15.01 11.47
CA LEU A 222 -1.19 -16.02 11.85
C LEU A 222 -0.21 -16.32 10.71
N ILE A 223 -0.70 -16.47 9.48
CA ILE A 223 0.16 -16.66 8.30
C ILE A 223 1.05 -15.44 8.10
N ALA A 224 0.50 -14.23 8.14
CA ALA A 224 1.25 -12.99 7.97
C ALA A 224 2.29 -12.75 9.07
N LEU A 225 2.13 -13.36 10.25
CA LEU A 225 3.09 -13.29 11.35
C LEU A 225 4.24 -14.30 11.18
N CYS A 226 4.00 -15.39 10.46
CA CYS A 226 4.98 -16.44 10.20
C CYS A 226 5.70 -16.30 8.85
N SER A 227 5.25 -15.40 7.97
CA SER A 227 5.84 -15.09 6.66
C SER A 227 6.83 -13.94 6.72
#